data_AF-A0A1Y2BYM6-F1
#
_entry.id   AF-A0A1Y2BYM6-F1
#
_cell.length_a   1.000
_cell.length_b   1.000
_cell.length_c   1.000
_cell.angle_alpha   90.00
_cell.angle_beta   90.00
_cell.angle_gamma   90.00
#
_symmetry.space_group_name_H-M   'P 1'
#
loop_
_entity.id
_entity.type
_entity.pdbx_description
1 polymer ?
#
loop_
_entity_poly.entity_id
_entity_poly.type
_entity_poly.pdbx_seq_one_letter_code
_entity_poly.pdbx_strand_id
1 'polypeptide(L)'
;KVLSRAHAEIWNDKGRILIKDVGSSNGTFINGKRISEEGQQSASFELHTGDVLEFGIDIKNEEGDDILYRKVSAKVKIISDDSSQNYSE
;
A
#
# COMPACT_ATOMS: atom_id res chain seq x y z
N LYS A 1 5.07 -14.97 -4.15
CA LYS A 1 6.16 -15.31 -3.21
C LYS A 1 6.78 -14.10 -2.52
N VAL A 2 6.63 -12.88 -3.05
CA VAL A 2 7.19 -11.65 -2.45
C VAL A 2 6.24 -10.95 -1.47
N LEU A 3 4.96 -11.35 -1.41
CA LEU A 3 4.00 -10.85 -0.43
C LEU A 3 3.84 -11.84 0.73
N SER A 4 3.96 -11.36 1.96
CA SER A 4 3.44 -12.02 3.16
C SER A 4 1.95 -12.30 3.07
N ARG A 5 1.47 -13.34 3.78
CA ARG A 5 0.03 -13.69 3.85
C ARG A 5 -0.81 -12.56 4.42
N ALA A 6 -0.32 -11.95 5.50
CA ALA A 6 -0.79 -10.67 6.02
C ALA A 6 0.33 -9.66 5.77
N HIS A 7 0.08 -8.64 4.95
CA HIS A 7 1.12 -7.73 4.46
C HIS A 7 0.89 -6.31 4.93
N ALA A 8 -0.30 -5.79 4.66
CA ALA A 8 -0.76 -4.50 5.13
C ALA A 8 -2.26 -4.57 5.40
N GLU A 9 -2.72 -3.70 6.28
CA GLU A 9 -4.14 -3.44 6.54
C GLU A 9 -4.48 -2.05 6.03
N ILE A 10 -5.62 -1.93 5.36
CA ILE A 10 -6.19 -0.66 4.89
C ILE A 10 -7.59 -0.53 5.46
N TRP A 11 -7.91 0.60 6.06
CA TRP A 11 -9.23 0.85 6.64
C TRP A 11 -9.63 2.31 6.49
N ASN A 12 -10.93 2.58 6.67
CA ASN A 12 -11.47 3.93 6.76
C ASN A 12 -11.62 4.30 8.23
N ASP A 13 -11.00 5.41 8.65
CA ASP A 13 -11.25 6.07 9.92
C ASP A 13 -11.82 7.47 9.67
N LYS A 14 -13.13 7.64 9.92
CA LYS A 14 -13.84 8.93 9.82
C LYS A 14 -13.61 9.68 8.49
N GLY A 15 -13.64 8.95 7.38
CA GLY A 15 -13.46 9.49 6.03
C GLY A 15 -12.00 9.54 5.56
N ARG A 16 -11.05 9.20 6.43
CA ARG A 16 -9.63 9.10 6.08
C ARG A 16 -9.27 7.65 5.81
N ILE A 17 -8.68 7.39 4.65
CA ILE A 17 -8.20 6.04 4.34
C ILE A 17 -6.80 5.90 4.91
N LEU A 18 -6.63 4.95 5.82
CA LEU A 18 -5.36 4.68 6.49
C LEU A 18 -4.80 3.34 6.03
N ILE A 19 -3.48 3.23 6.04
CA ILE A 19 -2.74 1.98 5.81
C ILE A 19 -1.71 1.76 6.90
N LYS A 20 -1.48 0.49 7.23
CA LYS A 20 -0.39 0.05 8.11
C LYS A 20 0.23 -1.23 7.57
N ASP A 21 1.55 -1.30 7.55
CA ASP A 21 2.28 -2.55 7.35
C ASP A 21 2.18 -3.40 8.63
N VAL A 22 1.84 -4.68 8.48
CA VAL A 22 1.58 -5.58 9.61
C VAL A 22 2.76 -6.50 9.94
N GLY A 23 4.00 -6.08 9.61
CA GLY A 23 5.20 -6.88 9.80
C GLY A 23 5.55 -7.69 8.56
N SER A 24 5.39 -7.10 7.38
CA SER A 24 5.70 -7.77 6.13
C SER A 24 7.21 -8.02 5.98
N SER A 25 7.56 -9.14 5.35
CA SER A 25 8.97 -9.51 5.17
C SER A 25 9.67 -8.62 4.15
N ASN A 26 8.97 -8.27 3.06
CA ASN A 26 9.56 -7.49 1.96
C ASN A 26 9.13 -6.02 1.96
N GLY A 27 8.35 -5.58 2.96
CA GLY A 27 7.96 -4.19 3.15
C GLY A 27 6.78 -3.72 2.32
N THR A 28 6.11 -2.72 2.87
CA THR A 28 5.14 -1.85 2.17
C THR A 28 5.77 -0.50 1.88
N PHE A 29 5.43 0.08 0.73
CA PHE A 29 5.94 1.36 0.26
C PHE A 29 4.79 2.28 -0.17
N ILE A 30 4.92 3.55 0.17
CA ILE A 30 4.03 4.63 -0.29
C ILE A 30 4.89 5.64 -1.04
N ASN A 31 4.57 5.91 -2.30
CA ASN A 31 5.32 6.82 -3.17
C ASN A 31 6.83 6.50 -3.22
N GLY A 32 7.17 5.20 -3.26
CA GLY A 32 8.54 4.71 -3.26
C GLY A 32 9.25 4.74 -1.90
N LYS A 33 8.61 5.26 -0.85
CA LYS A 33 9.17 5.29 0.51
C LYS A 33 8.64 4.12 1.33
N ARG A 34 9.56 3.33 1.91
CA ARG A 34 9.22 2.25 2.84
C ARG A 34 8.65 2.81 4.14
N ILE A 35 7.59 2.19 4.66
CA ILE A 35 6.85 2.70 5.84
C ILE A 35 7.15 1.95 7.16
N SER A 36 7.83 0.80 7.09
CA SER A 36 8.29 0.03 8.26
C SER A 36 9.71 -0.51 8.06
N GLU A 37 10.33 -0.93 9.16
CA GLU A 37 11.52 -1.80 9.14
C GLU A 37 11.15 -3.25 8.75
N GLU A 38 12.15 -4.09 8.51
CA GLU A 38 11.92 -5.48 8.05
C GLU A 38 11.25 -6.32 9.14
N GLY A 39 10.11 -6.95 8.80
CA GLY A 39 9.35 -7.77 9.75
C GLY A 39 8.72 -6.99 10.91
N GLN A 40 8.75 -5.65 10.87
CA GLN A 40 8.19 -4.79 11.91
C GLN A 40 6.90 -4.10 11.44
N GLN A 41 5.99 -3.86 12.39
CA GLN A 41 4.77 -3.12 12.10
C GLN A 41 5.06 -1.62 11.90
N SER A 42 4.38 -0.99 10.95
CA SER A 42 4.47 0.47 10.78
C SER A 42 3.53 1.23 11.72
N ALA A 43 3.71 2.55 11.81
CA ALA A 43 2.63 3.44 12.21
C ALA A 43 1.50 3.44 11.15
N SER A 44 0.36 4.05 11.47
CA SER A 44 -0.71 4.26 10.48
C SER A 44 -0.37 5.46 9.60
N PHE A 45 -0.49 5.32 8.29
CA PHE A 45 -0.26 6.38 7.30
C PHE A 45 -1.56 6.69 6.57
N GLU A 46 -1.84 7.98 6.38
CA GLU A 46 -2.99 8.43 5.60
C GLU A 46 -2.70 8.35 4.11
N LEU A 47 -3.61 7.73 3.37
CA LEU A 47 -3.55 7.60 1.92
C LEU A 47 -4.40 8.66 1.25
N HIS A 48 -3.90 9.11 0.11
CA HIS A 48 -4.56 10.09 -0.74
C HIS A 48 -4.73 9.53 -2.15
N THR A 49 -5.78 9.99 -2.84
CA THR A 49 -5.93 9.71 -4.27
C THR A 49 -4.70 10.21 -5.02
N GLY A 50 -4.09 9.33 -5.81
CA GLY A 50 -2.87 9.61 -6.56
C GLY A 50 -1.63 8.94 -6.00
N ASP A 51 -1.64 8.53 -4.72
CA ASP A 51 -0.52 7.81 -4.11
C ASP A 51 -0.23 6.51 -4.85
N VAL A 52 1.05 6.12 -4.89
CA VAL A 52 1.51 4.84 -5.40
C VAL A 52 1.79 3.92 -4.22
N LEU A 53 1.04 2.84 -4.11
CA LEU A 53 1.26 1.78 -3.13
C LEU A 53 2.02 0.64 -3.76
N GLU A 54 3.05 0.17 -3.06
CA GLU A 54 3.81 -1.01 -3.48
C GLU A 54 3.96 -2.00 -2.33
N PHE A 55 3.82 -3.28 -2.63
CA PHE A 55 3.95 -4.37 -1.67
C PHE A 55 5.02 -5.36 -2.14
N GLY A 56 6.00 -5.57 -1.27
CA GLY A 56 7.19 -6.36 -1.57
C GLY A 56 8.16 -5.70 -2.57
N ILE A 57 9.11 -6.50 -3.05
CA ILE A 57 10.17 -6.07 -3.97
C ILE A 57 10.24 -7.01 -5.17
N ASP A 58 10.88 -6.55 -6.24
CA ASP A 58 11.22 -7.40 -7.37
C ASP A 58 12.42 -8.29 -6.98
N ILE A 59 12.26 -9.60 -7.07
CA ILE A 59 13.33 -10.58 -6.87
C ILE A 59 13.81 -11.06 -8.23
N LYS A 60 15.11 -10.95 -8.49
CA LYS A 60 15.76 -11.40 -9.72
C LYS A 60 16.15 -12.88 -9.64
N ASN A 61 16.39 -13.51 -10.80
CA ASN A 61 17.07 -14.81 -10.87
C ASN A 61 18.56 -14.69 -10.45
N GLU A 62 19.23 -15.82 -10.25
CA GLU A 62 20.65 -15.86 -9.82
C GLU A 62 21.60 -15.19 -10.82
N GLU A 63 21.25 -15.18 -12.10
CA GLU A 63 22.01 -14.54 -13.18
C GLU A 63 21.77 -13.02 -13.27
N GLY A 64 20.68 -12.52 -12.68
CA GLY A 64 20.36 -11.10 -12.55
C GLY A 64 19.66 -10.46 -13.76
N ASP A 65 19.47 -11.22 -14.83
CA ASP A 65 18.93 -10.74 -16.11
C ASP A 65 17.40 -10.65 -16.10
N ASP A 66 16.71 -11.52 -15.36
CA ASP A 66 15.25 -11.59 -15.34
C ASP A 66 14.65 -11.46 -13.93
N ILE A 67 13.45 -10.87 -13.86
CA ILE A 67 12.67 -10.78 -12.62
C ILE A 67 11.91 -12.10 -12.41
N LEU A 68 12.33 -12.87 -11.41
CA LEU A 68 11.72 -14.12 -11.02
C LEU A 68 10.38 -13.90 -10.29
N TYR A 69 10.30 -12.89 -9.42
CA TYR A 69 9.06 -12.52 -8.73
C TYR A 69 8.89 -11.01 -8.72
N ARG A 70 7.73 -10.54 -9.17
CA ARG A 70 7.40 -9.11 -9.22
C ARG A 70 6.72 -8.65 -7.94
N LYS A 71 7.07 -7.44 -7.49
CA LYS A 71 6.28 -6.69 -6.51
C LYS A 71 4.88 -6.39 -7.05
N VAL A 72 3.98 -6.05 -6.14
CA VAL A 72 2.69 -5.46 -6.51
C VAL A 72 2.82 -3.95 -6.44
N SER A 73 2.40 -3.24 -7.48
CA SER A 73 2.36 -1.77 -7.51
C SER A 73 0.99 -1.31 -8.00
N ALA A 74 0.36 -0.39 -7.28
CA ALA A 74 -1.00 0.08 -7.53
C ALA A 74 -1.11 1.58 -7.27
N LYS A 75 -1.93 2.27 -8.05
CA LYS A 75 -2.25 3.67 -7.82
C LYS A 75 -3.55 3.79 -7.03
N VAL A 76 -3.54 4.58 -5.96
CA VAL A 76 -4.68 4.78 -5.07
C VAL A 76 -5.68 5.71 -5.72
N LYS A 77 -6.95 5.30 -5.72
CA LYS A 77 -8.11 6.15 -6.01
C LYS A 77 -9.14 5.95 -4.92
N ILE A 78 -9.36 6.97 -4.11
CA ILE A 78 -10.38 6.98 -3.06
C ILE A 78 -11.68 7.51 -3.68
N ILE A 79 -12.75 6.74 -3.53
CA ILE A 79 -14.09 7.09 -4.00
C ILE A 79 -14.95 7.25 -2.75
N SER A 80 -15.25 8.49 -2.37
CA SER A 80 -16.26 8.80 -1.37
C SER A 80 -17.56 9.11 -2.08
N ASP A 81 -18.65 8.44 -1.67
CA ASP A 81 -20.00 8.81 -2.09
C ASP A 81 -20.40 10.05 -1.27
N ASP A 82 -19.98 11.24 -1.71
CA ASP A 82 -20.52 12.49 -1.17
C ASP A 82 -21.83 12.81 -1.90
N SER A 83 -22.86 12.00 -1.64
CA SER A 83 -24.22 12.27 -2.11
C SER A 83 -24.92 13.38 -1.31
N SER A 84 -24.16 14.22 -0.58
CA SER A 84 -24.71 15.22 0.36
C SER A 84 -24.68 16.68 -0.15
N GLN A 85 -24.31 16.93 -1.41
CA GLN A 85 -24.39 18.27 -1.99
C GLN A 85 -25.31 18.28 -3.20
N ASN A 86 -26.63 18.39 -2.99
CA ASN A 86 -27.61 19.01 -3.90
C ASN A 86 -29.03 18.87 -3.33
N TYR A 87 -29.37 19.65 -2.30
CA TYR A 87 -30.76 20.03 -2.02
C TYR A 87 -30.81 21.45 -1.47
N SER A 88 -30.85 22.41 -2.39
CA SER A 88 -31.45 23.73 -2.18
C SER A 88 -31.91 24.25 -3.53
N GLU A 89 -33.19 24.02 -3.85
CA GLU A 89 -33.97 24.91 -4.73
C GLU A 89 -34.38 26.16 -3.96
#